data_AF-A0A7L8S604-F1
#
_entry.id   AF-A0A7L8S604-F1
#
_cell.length_a   1.000
_cell.length_b   1.000
_cell.length_c   1.000
_cell.angle_alpha   90.00
_cell.angle_beta   90.00
_cell.angle_gamma   90.00
#
_symmetry.space_group_name_H-M   'P 1'
#
loop_
_entity.id
_entity.type
_entity.pdbx_description
1 polymer ?
#
loop_
_entity_poly.entity_id
_entity_poly.type
_entity_poly.pdbx_seq_one_letter_code
_entity_poly.pdbx_strand_id
1 'polypeptide(L)'
;MNSSLAKNGQLTQNTETGLEQNAAPSESRAAEGEISNGAMAGPASPALPAHLQDLTDRARGYVEAASSANTRRAYAADWKHFTAWCRRQNLSPLPPDPQVVGLYVTACASGSAVGTSARGSTPNSVSTIERRLAAIGWNCAQRGMSLNRKDRAIATVMAGIRNRHAAPPRQKEALLPEDLIAMLETLDRGSLRGLRDRAMLLIGFAGGLRRSEIVGLDLGRDQTEDGRGWIEISDKGMLVTLRGKTGWREVEIGRGSSDATCPVVAVETWIKFAKLARGPLFRRVTGQGKNVGPDRLNDQEVARLVKKAALAAGVRGDLPEIERGLKFSGHSLRAGLASSAEVDERHVQKQLGHASAEMTRRYQRRRDRFRVNLTKAAGL
;
A
#
# COMPACT_ATOMS: atom_id res chain seq x y z
N MET A 1 -2.63 94.92 -2.61
CA MET A 1 -3.46 95.24 -1.43
C MET A 1 -3.20 94.12 -0.42
N ASN A 2 -2.12 94.21 0.37
CA ASN A 2 -2.11 94.68 1.77
C ASN A 2 -3.14 93.92 2.62
N SER A 3 -2.86 93.25 3.74
CA SER A 3 -1.79 93.29 4.75
C SER A 3 -2.09 92.10 5.69
N SER A 4 -1.17 91.16 5.97
CA SER A 4 -0.09 91.15 6.98
C SER A 4 -0.52 91.10 8.46
N LEU A 5 0.28 90.34 9.24
CA LEU A 5 0.45 90.21 10.72
C LEU A 5 -0.27 88.99 11.34
N ALA A 6 0.34 87.87 11.75
CA ALA A 6 1.66 87.48 12.29
C ALA A 6 1.95 87.90 13.75
N LYS A 7 2.17 86.90 14.63
CA LYS A 7 3.17 86.78 15.74
C LYS A 7 2.93 85.44 16.49
N ASN A 8 3.86 84.47 16.45
CA ASN A 8 5.04 84.23 17.33
C ASN A 8 4.67 83.81 18.77
N GLY A 9 5.28 82.81 19.44
CA GLY A 9 6.55 82.12 19.17
C GLY A 9 6.84 80.95 20.14
N GLN A 10 8.05 80.40 19.98
CA GLN A 10 8.67 79.21 20.60
C GLN A 10 9.05 79.36 22.09
N LEU A 11 9.25 78.23 22.80
CA LEU A 11 10.45 77.86 23.61
C LEU A 11 10.22 76.48 24.29
N THR A 12 10.93 75.40 23.91
CA THR A 12 12.05 74.74 24.62
C THR A 12 11.85 74.40 26.10
N GLN A 13 11.97 73.11 26.49
CA GLN A 13 13.11 72.55 27.23
C GLN A 13 12.85 71.13 27.78
N ASN A 14 13.91 70.31 27.71
CA ASN A 14 14.08 69.00 28.32
C ASN A 14 14.22 69.09 29.85
N THR A 15 13.80 68.04 30.55
CA THR A 15 14.43 67.60 31.82
C THR A 15 14.42 66.08 31.91
N GLU A 16 15.61 65.50 31.95
CA GLU A 16 15.93 64.14 32.36
C GLU A 16 16.00 64.01 33.91
N THR A 17 16.16 62.77 34.37
CA THR A 17 16.54 62.25 35.70
C THR A 17 15.42 62.14 36.75
N GLY A 18 15.23 61.04 37.47
CA GLY A 18 15.90 59.74 37.49
C GLY A 18 15.47 58.93 38.72
N LEU A 19 15.34 57.61 38.51
CA LEU A 19 15.63 56.51 39.45
C LEU A 19 14.72 56.25 40.67
N GLU A 20 14.05 55.08 40.64
CA GLU A 20 14.21 54.08 41.72
C GLU A 20 14.00 52.65 41.17
N GLN A 21 14.80 51.73 41.72
CA GLN A 21 15.13 50.39 41.23
C GLN A 21 14.32 49.28 41.92
N ASN A 22 14.49 48.05 41.40
CA ASN A 22 14.23 46.71 41.97
C ASN A 22 12.86 46.09 41.64
N ALA A 23 12.72 44.86 41.14
CA ALA A 23 13.66 43.80 40.76
C ALA A 23 12.92 42.77 39.86
N ALA A 24 13.64 42.10 38.96
CA ALA A 24 13.20 40.95 38.16
C ALA A 24 13.06 39.67 39.04
N PRO A 25 12.46 38.54 38.58
CA PRO A 25 12.96 37.72 37.45
C PRO A 25 11.80 37.13 36.58
N SER A 26 11.93 36.37 35.49
CA SER A 26 13.01 35.76 34.70
C SER A 26 12.35 35.23 33.43
N GLU A 27 13.09 35.27 32.33
CA GLU A 27 12.77 34.61 31.06
C GLU A 27 12.51 33.10 31.22
N SER A 28 11.51 32.57 30.52
CA SER A 28 11.47 31.14 30.17
C SER A 28 11.21 30.96 28.67
N ARG A 29 12.27 30.46 28.03
CA ARG A 29 12.37 29.80 26.72
C ARG A 29 11.05 29.24 26.19
N ALA A 30 10.72 29.64 24.96
CA ALA A 30 9.85 28.91 24.06
C ALA A 30 10.41 27.50 23.82
N ALA A 31 9.66 26.48 24.23
CA ALA A 31 9.85 25.09 23.82
C ALA A 31 8.68 24.70 22.91
N GLU A 32 9.04 24.23 21.71
CA GLU A 32 8.16 23.68 20.70
C GLU A 32 7.38 22.49 21.27
N GLY A 33 6.06 22.66 21.42
CA GLY A 33 5.16 21.63 21.92
C GLY A 33 4.80 20.62 20.82
N GLU A 34 5.37 19.42 20.93
CA GLU A 34 4.96 18.22 20.21
C GLU A 34 3.45 17.96 20.37
N ILE A 35 2.75 17.84 19.25
CA ILE A 35 1.31 17.52 19.23
C ILE A 35 1.15 16.03 19.57
N SER A 36 0.97 15.75 20.85
CA SER A 36 0.64 14.44 21.39
C SER A 36 -0.72 13.95 20.85
N ASN A 37 -0.71 12.71 20.33
CA ASN A 37 -1.87 11.99 19.82
C ASN A 37 -2.83 11.66 20.99
N GLY A 38 -3.84 12.49 21.19
CA GLY A 38 -4.89 12.28 22.19
C GLY A 38 -5.75 11.05 21.89
N ALA A 39 -5.37 9.90 22.45
CA ALA A 39 -6.27 8.76 22.63
C ALA A 39 -7.28 9.11 23.73
N MET A 40 -8.42 9.69 23.35
CA MET A 40 -9.51 9.95 24.28
C MET A 40 -10.24 8.65 24.61
N ALA A 41 -10.15 8.27 25.89
CA ALA A 41 -10.79 7.11 26.49
C ALA A 41 -12.31 7.14 26.29
N GLY A 42 -12.88 6.00 25.85
CA GLY A 42 -14.32 5.75 25.96
C GLY A 42 -14.75 5.60 27.43
N PRO A 43 -16.05 5.47 27.71
CA PRO A 43 -16.55 5.31 29.08
C PRO A 43 -15.76 4.20 29.79
N ALA A 44 -15.21 4.50 30.96
CA ALA A 44 -14.38 3.58 31.72
C ALA A 44 -15.16 2.28 31.97
N SER A 45 -14.77 1.22 31.26
CA SER A 45 -15.19 -0.12 31.61
C SER A 45 -14.76 -0.39 33.06
N PRO A 46 -15.57 -1.13 33.86
CA PRO A 46 -15.17 -1.49 35.21
C PRO A 46 -13.77 -2.10 35.17
N ALA A 47 -12.89 -1.64 36.05
CA ALA A 47 -11.52 -2.12 36.11
C ALA A 47 -11.54 -3.64 36.28
N LEU A 48 -11.12 -4.36 35.25
CA LEU A 48 -11.08 -5.81 35.27
C LEU A 48 -10.09 -6.26 36.36
N PRO A 49 -10.34 -7.40 37.03
CA PRO A 49 -9.41 -7.96 38.00
C PRO A 49 -7.99 -8.08 37.45
N ALA A 50 -6.98 -7.73 38.25
CA ALA A 50 -5.57 -7.70 37.83
C ALA A 50 -5.07 -9.03 37.24
N HIS A 51 -5.63 -10.17 37.68
CA HIS A 51 -5.29 -11.49 37.15
C HIS A 51 -5.73 -11.73 35.70
N LEU A 52 -6.61 -10.87 35.14
CA LEU A 52 -7.06 -10.92 33.75
C LEU A 52 -6.32 -9.92 32.85
N GLN A 53 -5.34 -9.19 33.37
CA GLN A 53 -4.60 -8.18 32.60
C GLN A 53 -3.82 -8.83 31.44
N ASP A 54 -3.16 -9.97 31.68
CA ASP A 54 -2.46 -10.75 30.64
C ASP A 54 -3.43 -11.21 29.53
N LEU A 55 -4.65 -11.64 29.89
CA LEU A 55 -5.67 -11.97 28.90
C LEU A 55 -6.16 -10.75 28.12
N THR A 56 -6.20 -9.57 28.75
CA THR A 56 -6.57 -8.31 28.09
C THR A 56 -5.52 -7.89 27.08
N ASP A 57 -4.24 -8.03 27.41
CA ASP A 57 -3.13 -7.70 26.50
C ASP A 57 -3.06 -8.70 25.33
N ARG A 58 -3.28 -9.99 25.59
CA ARG A 58 -3.43 -11.00 24.52
C ARG A 58 -4.65 -10.75 23.64
N ALA A 59 -5.79 -10.39 24.23
CA ALA A 59 -7.00 -10.03 23.50
C ALA A 59 -6.76 -8.81 22.60
N ARG A 60 -6.03 -7.80 23.08
CA ARG A 60 -5.60 -6.65 22.25
C ARG A 60 -4.74 -7.11 21.07
N GLY A 61 -3.78 -8.00 21.30
CA GLY A 61 -2.99 -8.62 20.23
C GLY A 61 -3.85 -9.33 19.17
N TYR A 62 -4.87 -10.08 19.59
CA TYR A 62 -5.81 -10.72 18.66
C TYR A 62 -6.68 -9.72 17.89
N VAL A 63 -7.14 -8.66 18.54
CA VAL A 63 -7.89 -7.57 17.90
C VAL A 63 -7.04 -6.87 16.85
N GLU A 64 -5.76 -6.60 17.15
CA GLU A 64 -4.82 -6.03 16.19
C GLU A 64 -4.54 -6.97 15.02
N ALA A 65 -4.44 -8.28 15.27
CA ALA A 65 -4.21 -9.31 14.26
C ALA A 65 -5.43 -9.57 13.35
N ALA A 66 -6.65 -9.24 13.80
CA ALA A 66 -7.90 -9.47 13.06
C ALA A 66 -7.97 -8.73 11.70
N SER A 67 -7.20 -7.66 11.53
CA SER A 67 -7.09 -6.92 10.26
C SER A 67 -5.63 -6.77 9.85
N SER A 68 -5.31 -7.04 8.58
CA SER A 68 -3.94 -6.88 8.08
C SER A 68 -3.42 -5.46 8.29
N ALA A 69 -2.12 -5.29 8.55
CA ALA A 69 -1.49 -3.97 8.72
C ALA A 69 -1.74 -3.03 7.52
N ASN A 70 -1.84 -3.59 6.31
CA ASN A 70 -2.22 -2.84 5.11
C ASN A 70 -3.67 -2.34 5.17
N THR A 71 -4.62 -3.17 5.62
CA THR A 71 -6.02 -2.79 5.83
C THR A 71 -6.12 -1.68 6.87
N ARG A 72 -5.41 -1.80 8.00
CA ARG A 72 -5.40 -0.78 9.06
C ARG A 72 -4.88 0.56 8.55
N ARG A 73 -3.73 0.57 7.86
CA ARG A 73 -3.16 1.78 7.24
C ARG A 73 -4.11 2.41 6.21
N ALA A 74 -4.74 1.60 5.36
CA ALA A 74 -5.70 2.09 4.38
C ALA A 74 -6.94 2.70 5.05
N TYR A 75 -7.50 2.04 6.06
CA TYR A 75 -8.68 2.53 6.77
C TYR A 75 -8.39 3.78 7.59
N ALA A 76 -7.20 3.90 8.20
CA ALA A 76 -6.78 5.12 8.88
C ALA A 76 -6.66 6.30 7.91
N ALA A 77 -6.06 6.09 6.73
CA ALA A 77 -5.97 7.12 5.70
C ALA A 77 -7.35 7.52 5.15
N ASP A 78 -8.24 6.56 4.93
CA ASP A 78 -9.61 6.82 4.48
C ASP A 78 -10.44 7.58 5.52
N TRP A 79 -10.27 7.25 6.80
CA TRP A 79 -10.90 7.96 7.91
C TRP A 79 -10.41 9.40 8.02
N LYS A 80 -9.10 9.62 7.91
CA LYS A 80 -8.50 10.96 7.85
C LYS A 80 -9.07 11.77 6.68
N HIS A 81 -9.27 11.13 5.53
CA HIS A 81 -9.86 11.78 4.37
C HIS A 81 -11.32 12.18 4.58
N PHE A 82 -12.15 11.28 5.13
CA PHE A 82 -13.55 11.56 5.46
C PHE A 82 -13.66 12.69 6.48
N THR A 83 -12.97 12.58 7.61
CA THR A 83 -12.99 13.59 8.67
C THR A 83 -12.49 14.95 8.20
N ALA A 84 -11.46 14.98 7.34
CA ALA A 84 -11.00 16.24 6.73
C ALA A 84 -12.05 16.84 5.78
N TRP A 85 -12.79 16.02 5.03
CA TRP A 85 -13.91 16.50 4.22
C TRP A 85 -15.04 17.06 5.09
N CYS A 86 -15.47 16.33 6.14
CA CYS A 86 -16.48 16.81 7.08
C CYS A 86 -16.12 18.16 7.68
N ARG A 87 -14.87 18.32 8.17
CA ARG A 87 -14.37 19.59 8.72
C ARG A 87 -14.48 20.74 7.72
N ARG A 88 -14.15 20.52 6.44
CA ARG A 88 -14.27 21.56 5.40
C ARG A 88 -15.72 21.94 5.08
N GLN A 89 -16.66 21.02 5.30
CA GLN A 89 -18.08 21.28 5.10
C GLN A 89 -18.77 21.79 6.38
N ASN A 90 -18.02 22.05 7.46
CA ASN A 90 -18.56 22.34 8.79
C ASN A 90 -19.54 21.27 9.30
N LEU A 91 -19.29 20.00 8.96
CA LEU A 91 -20.07 18.85 9.40
C LEU A 91 -19.31 18.05 10.46
N SER A 92 -20.03 17.46 11.40
CA SER A 92 -19.44 16.51 12.34
C SER A 92 -19.33 15.12 11.71
N PRO A 93 -18.17 14.45 11.80
CA PRO A 93 -18.02 13.07 11.31
C PRO A 93 -18.67 12.04 12.24
N LEU A 94 -19.01 12.42 13.48
CA LEU A 94 -19.61 11.57 14.50
C LEU A 94 -20.69 12.36 15.29
N PRO A 95 -21.84 11.74 15.65
CA PRO A 95 -22.26 10.38 15.30
C PRO A 95 -22.45 10.19 13.78
N PRO A 96 -22.37 8.95 13.27
CA PRO A 96 -22.42 8.70 11.83
C PRO A 96 -23.82 8.96 11.27
N ASP A 97 -23.99 10.06 10.54
CA ASP A 97 -25.21 10.36 9.80
C ASP A 97 -25.14 9.78 8.37
N PRO A 98 -26.06 8.87 7.98
CA PRO A 98 -26.13 8.34 6.62
C PRO A 98 -26.21 9.40 5.52
N GLN A 99 -26.85 10.55 5.76
CA GLN A 99 -26.95 11.65 4.81
C GLN A 99 -25.56 12.27 4.54
N VAL A 100 -24.80 12.56 5.61
CA VAL A 100 -23.43 13.07 5.52
C VAL A 100 -22.53 12.09 4.77
N VAL A 101 -22.67 10.79 5.03
CA VAL A 101 -21.91 9.76 4.32
C VAL A 101 -22.32 9.67 2.83
N GLY A 102 -23.61 9.79 2.53
CA GLY A 102 -24.14 9.86 1.16
C GLY A 102 -23.58 11.04 0.36
N LEU A 103 -23.53 12.22 0.98
CA LEU A 103 -22.91 13.41 0.40
C LEU A 103 -21.40 13.22 0.19
N TYR A 104 -20.70 12.61 1.14
CA TYR A 104 -19.27 12.33 1.03
C TYR A 104 -18.94 11.39 -0.15
N VAL A 105 -19.69 10.29 -0.30
CA VAL A 105 -19.44 9.35 -1.42
C VAL A 105 -19.76 10.00 -2.76
N THR A 106 -20.75 10.90 -2.80
CA THR A 106 -21.05 11.74 -3.98
C THR A 106 -19.88 12.67 -4.31
N ALA A 107 -19.33 13.35 -3.29
CA ALA A 107 -18.17 14.21 -3.46
C ALA A 107 -16.92 13.43 -3.93
N CYS A 108 -16.76 12.18 -3.50
CA CYS A 108 -15.69 11.32 -4.00
C CYS A 108 -15.89 10.95 -5.47
N ALA A 109 -17.14 10.68 -5.88
CA ALA A 109 -17.48 10.34 -7.27
C ALA A 109 -17.40 11.54 -8.22
N SER A 110 -17.65 12.76 -7.74
CA SER A 110 -17.52 13.99 -8.53
C SER A 110 -16.10 14.57 -8.56
N GLY A 111 -15.23 14.11 -7.66
CA GLY A 111 -13.89 14.68 -7.46
C GLY A 111 -13.86 15.91 -6.54
N SER A 112 -15.00 16.33 -5.96
CA SER A 112 -15.07 17.49 -5.05
C SER A 112 -14.73 17.17 -3.59
N ALA A 113 -14.38 15.91 -3.26
CA ALA A 113 -14.06 15.51 -1.90
C ALA A 113 -12.77 16.16 -1.34
N VAL A 114 -11.87 16.67 -2.18
CA VAL A 114 -10.66 17.39 -1.75
C VAL A 114 -10.90 18.88 -1.91
N GLY A 115 -10.79 19.65 -0.82
CA GLY A 115 -11.24 21.06 -0.74
C GLY A 115 -10.39 22.08 -1.50
N THR A 116 -9.45 21.64 -2.31
CA THR A 116 -8.82 22.51 -3.30
C THR A 116 -9.47 22.20 -4.64
N SER A 117 -10.36 23.08 -5.08
CA SER A 117 -10.72 23.26 -6.49
C SER A 117 -9.51 23.76 -7.30
N ALA A 118 -8.33 23.21 -7.07
CA ALA A 118 -7.23 23.30 -8.00
C ALA A 118 -7.64 22.43 -9.19
N ARG A 119 -7.70 23.04 -10.38
CA ARG A 119 -7.96 22.38 -11.66
C ARG A 119 -7.19 21.05 -11.70
N GLY A 120 -7.90 19.91 -11.57
CA GLY A 120 -7.28 18.57 -11.62
C GLY A 120 -7.66 17.55 -10.55
N SER A 121 -8.60 17.81 -9.63
CA SER A 121 -9.08 16.73 -8.73
C SER A 121 -9.82 15.65 -9.53
N THR A 122 -9.28 14.44 -9.53
CA THR A 122 -9.83 13.32 -10.31
C THR A 122 -10.89 12.56 -9.50
N PRO A 123 -12.05 12.23 -10.10
CA PRO A 123 -13.04 11.33 -9.51
C PRO A 123 -12.41 10.05 -8.96
N ASN A 124 -12.83 9.63 -7.76
CA ASN A 124 -12.41 8.34 -7.22
C ASN A 124 -13.10 7.20 -7.97
N SER A 125 -12.37 6.10 -8.18
CA SER A 125 -12.97 4.87 -8.70
C SER A 125 -14.04 4.32 -7.75
N VAL A 126 -15.04 3.62 -8.29
CA VAL A 126 -16.08 2.93 -7.50
C VAL A 126 -15.46 2.07 -6.38
N SER A 127 -14.42 1.29 -6.71
CA SER A 127 -13.71 0.45 -5.73
C SER A 127 -13.04 1.24 -4.60
N THR A 128 -12.57 2.46 -4.87
CA THR A 128 -12.00 3.35 -3.86
C THR A 128 -13.09 3.89 -2.96
N ILE A 129 -14.24 4.29 -3.52
CA ILE A 129 -15.39 4.79 -2.76
C ILE A 129 -15.95 3.69 -1.84
N GLU A 130 -16.11 2.47 -2.34
CA GLU A 130 -16.58 1.33 -1.54
C GLU A 130 -15.64 0.99 -0.38
N ARG A 131 -14.31 1.05 -0.62
CA ARG A 131 -13.31 0.87 0.43
C ARG A 131 -13.38 1.97 1.48
N ARG A 132 -13.52 3.23 1.06
CA ARG A 132 -13.71 4.37 1.99
C ARG A 132 -14.96 4.21 2.84
N LEU A 133 -16.08 3.78 2.23
CA LEU A 133 -17.32 3.51 2.96
C LEU A 133 -17.14 2.36 3.98
N ALA A 134 -16.41 1.31 3.63
CA ALA A 134 -16.07 0.24 4.56
C ALA A 134 -15.18 0.74 5.72
N ALA A 135 -14.21 1.61 5.42
CA ALA A 135 -13.35 2.22 6.44
C ALA A 135 -14.12 3.11 7.41
N ILE A 136 -15.12 3.87 6.94
CA ILE A 136 -16.01 4.67 7.79
C ILE A 136 -16.81 3.76 8.71
N GLY A 137 -17.48 2.73 8.16
CA GLY A 137 -18.25 1.78 8.95
C GLY A 137 -17.41 1.05 10.01
N TRP A 138 -16.20 0.64 9.64
CA TRP A 138 -15.25 0.04 10.58
C TRP A 138 -14.85 1.02 11.69
N ASN A 139 -14.51 2.26 11.36
CA ASN A 139 -14.14 3.29 12.35
C ASN A 139 -15.29 3.64 13.31
N CYS A 140 -16.53 3.65 12.82
CA CYS A 140 -17.70 3.85 13.68
C CYS A 140 -17.84 2.67 14.65
N ALA A 141 -17.73 1.43 14.14
CA ALA A 141 -17.84 0.23 14.95
C ALA A 141 -16.77 0.15 16.05
N GLN A 142 -15.52 0.55 15.75
CA GLN A 142 -14.45 0.65 16.75
C GLN A 142 -14.74 1.65 17.89
N ARG A 143 -15.69 2.58 17.67
CA ARG A 143 -16.13 3.58 18.66
C ARG A 143 -17.47 3.24 19.30
N GLY A 144 -17.96 2.00 19.14
CA GLY A 144 -19.26 1.56 19.65
C GLY A 144 -20.46 2.13 18.89
N MET A 145 -20.25 2.75 17.73
CA MET A 145 -21.30 3.32 16.89
C MET A 145 -21.54 2.45 15.66
N SER A 146 -22.76 2.40 15.14
CA SER A 146 -23.08 1.66 13.91
C SER A 146 -23.42 2.62 12.77
N LEU A 147 -22.93 2.30 11.57
CA LEU A 147 -23.34 2.97 10.33
C LEU A 147 -24.15 1.99 9.49
N ASN A 148 -25.44 2.26 9.30
CA ASN A 148 -26.28 1.46 8.42
C ASN A 148 -25.96 1.75 6.95
N ARG A 149 -25.07 0.96 6.34
CA ARG A 149 -24.70 1.09 4.93
C ARG A 149 -25.84 0.77 3.94
N LYS A 150 -26.93 0.15 4.42
CA LYS A 150 -28.14 -0.12 3.62
C LYS A 150 -29.14 1.03 3.66
N ASP A 151 -28.88 2.07 4.46
CA ASP A 151 -29.67 3.28 4.45
C ASP A 151 -29.77 3.86 3.02
N ARG A 152 -30.95 4.33 2.65
CA ARG A 152 -31.26 4.84 1.30
C ARG A 152 -30.27 5.95 0.88
N ALA A 153 -29.86 6.81 1.81
CA ALA A 153 -28.93 7.91 1.54
C ALA A 153 -27.56 7.44 1.05
N ILE A 154 -27.17 6.21 1.39
CA ILE A 154 -25.91 5.59 0.98
C ILE A 154 -26.16 4.61 -0.17
N ALA A 155 -27.12 3.70 0.00
CA ALA A 155 -27.34 2.59 -0.91
C ALA A 155 -27.76 3.05 -2.31
N THR A 156 -28.70 4.01 -2.40
CA THR A 156 -29.18 4.54 -3.68
C THR A 156 -28.10 5.35 -4.39
N VAL A 157 -27.34 6.18 -3.65
CA VAL A 157 -26.22 6.94 -4.21
C VAL A 157 -25.14 6.00 -4.74
N MET A 158 -24.76 4.98 -3.98
CA MET A 158 -23.80 3.98 -4.42
C MET A 158 -24.28 3.19 -5.64
N ALA A 159 -25.57 2.87 -5.73
CA ALA A 159 -26.15 2.25 -6.92
C ALA A 159 -26.02 3.17 -8.15
N GLY A 160 -26.34 4.46 -8.01
CA GLY A 160 -26.14 5.44 -9.08
C GLY A 160 -24.68 5.60 -9.50
N ILE A 161 -23.75 5.66 -8.54
CA ILE A 161 -22.31 5.72 -8.81
C ILE A 161 -21.85 4.47 -9.58
N ARG A 162 -22.31 3.28 -9.21
CA ARG A 162 -22.00 2.05 -9.95
C ARG A 162 -22.54 2.10 -11.37
N ASN A 163 -23.81 2.44 -11.55
CA ASN A 163 -24.42 2.44 -12.88
C ASN A 163 -23.75 3.43 -13.84
N ARG A 164 -23.29 4.59 -13.32
CA ARG A 164 -22.71 5.65 -14.14
C ARG A 164 -21.19 5.52 -14.33
N HIS A 165 -20.47 4.99 -13.34
CA HIS A 165 -19.01 5.06 -13.29
C HIS A 165 -18.33 3.70 -13.10
N ALA A 166 -19.07 2.60 -12.95
CA ALA A 166 -18.45 1.28 -12.92
C ALA A 166 -17.82 0.99 -14.27
N ALA A 167 -16.49 0.92 -14.27
CA ALA A 167 -15.71 0.40 -15.37
C ALA A 167 -15.10 -0.94 -14.94
N PRO A 168 -14.87 -1.89 -15.87
CA PRO A 168 -14.08 -3.07 -15.60
C PRO A 168 -12.74 -2.67 -14.96
N PRO A 169 -12.27 -3.38 -13.91
CA PRO A 169 -11.00 -3.05 -13.27
C PRO A 169 -9.87 -3.00 -14.30
N ARG A 170 -9.11 -1.90 -14.34
CA ARG A 170 -7.88 -1.79 -15.14
C ARG A 170 -6.86 -2.80 -14.62
N GLN A 171 -6.74 -3.94 -15.29
CA GLN A 171 -5.72 -4.94 -14.99
C GLN A 171 -4.36 -4.44 -15.47
N LYS A 172 -3.33 -4.65 -14.67
CA LYS A 172 -1.95 -4.36 -15.07
C LYS A 172 -1.53 -5.34 -16.16
N GLU A 173 -0.64 -4.89 -17.04
CA GLU A 173 -0.12 -5.76 -18.09
C GLU A 173 0.68 -6.90 -17.44
N ALA A 174 0.43 -8.12 -17.91
CA ALA A 174 1.20 -9.29 -17.54
C ALA A 174 2.61 -9.14 -18.12
N LEU A 175 3.63 -9.41 -17.31
CA LEU A 175 4.99 -9.58 -17.83
C LEU A 175 5.05 -10.94 -18.50
N LEU A 176 5.51 -11.01 -19.75
CA LEU A 176 5.76 -12.29 -20.41
C LEU A 176 7.16 -12.81 -20.05
N PRO A 177 7.45 -14.12 -20.23
CA PRO A 177 8.77 -14.68 -19.96
C PRO A 177 9.92 -13.93 -20.65
N GLU A 178 9.72 -13.51 -21.89
CA GLU A 178 10.65 -12.71 -22.68
C GLU A 178 10.93 -11.33 -22.05
N ASP A 179 9.89 -10.67 -21.53
CA ASP A 179 10.03 -9.40 -20.82
C ASP A 179 10.85 -9.59 -19.54
N LEU A 180 10.60 -10.68 -18.82
CA LEU A 180 11.35 -11.02 -17.61
C LEU A 180 12.83 -11.26 -17.92
N ILE A 181 13.14 -12.00 -18.98
CA ILE A 181 14.53 -12.24 -19.41
C ILE A 181 15.21 -10.90 -19.74
N ALA A 182 14.56 -10.05 -20.54
CA ALA A 182 15.09 -8.72 -20.85
C ALA A 182 15.31 -7.86 -19.59
N MET A 183 14.37 -7.89 -18.63
CA MET A 183 14.51 -7.23 -17.33
C MET A 183 15.70 -7.74 -16.54
N LEU A 184 15.95 -9.04 -16.53
CA LEU A 184 17.08 -9.64 -15.81
C LEU A 184 18.42 -9.17 -16.38
N GLU A 185 18.53 -8.97 -17.70
CA GLU A 185 19.76 -8.48 -18.33
C GLU A 185 20.08 -7.02 -17.98
N THR A 186 19.12 -6.25 -17.48
CA THR A 186 19.37 -4.88 -16.97
C THR A 186 19.98 -4.85 -15.56
N LEU A 187 20.02 -5.99 -14.87
CA LEU A 187 20.48 -6.08 -13.48
C LEU A 187 21.93 -6.53 -13.41
N ASP A 188 22.75 -5.73 -12.72
CA ASP A 188 24.18 -5.98 -12.53
C ASP A 188 24.45 -7.27 -11.72
N ARG A 189 25.03 -8.27 -12.37
CA ARG A 189 25.36 -9.57 -11.75
C ARG A 189 26.56 -9.49 -10.80
N GLY A 190 27.34 -8.41 -10.85
CA GLY A 190 28.53 -8.20 -10.02
C GLY A 190 28.25 -7.60 -8.64
N SER A 191 27.02 -7.16 -8.36
CA SER A 191 26.64 -6.56 -7.07
C SER A 191 25.62 -7.39 -6.29
N LEU A 192 25.68 -7.33 -4.96
CA LEU A 192 24.69 -7.98 -4.08
C LEU A 192 23.28 -7.45 -4.34
N ARG A 193 23.15 -6.17 -4.72
CA ARG A 193 21.85 -5.59 -5.10
C ARG A 193 21.28 -6.30 -6.32
N GLY A 194 22.07 -6.47 -7.39
CA GLY A 194 21.56 -7.13 -8.59
C GLY A 194 21.27 -8.62 -8.37
N LEU A 195 22.09 -9.33 -7.60
CA LEU A 195 21.79 -10.73 -7.21
C LEU A 195 20.46 -10.85 -6.46
N ARG A 196 20.24 -9.98 -5.46
CA ARG A 196 18.99 -9.90 -4.71
C ARG A 196 17.80 -9.62 -5.63
N ASP A 197 17.92 -8.59 -6.46
CA ASP A 197 16.84 -8.10 -7.30
C ASP A 197 16.47 -9.15 -8.37
N ARG A 198 17.45 -9.88 -8.93
CA ARG A 198 17.23 -11.02 -9.82
C ARG A 198 16.44 -12.13 -9.12
N ALA A 199 16.87 -12.53 -7.93
CA ALA A 199 16.17 -13.54 -7.13
C ALA A 199 14.71 -13.12 -6.85
N MET A 200 14.48 -11.86 -6.48
CA MET A 200 13.13 -11.32 -6.22
C MET A 200 12.23 -11.38 -7.47
N LEU A 201 12.73 -10.99 -8.64
CA LEU A 201 11.96 -11.04 -9.89
C LEU A 201 11.63 -12.47 -10.27
N LEU A 202 12.60 -13.37 -10.21
CA LEU A 202 12.45 -14.77 -10.61
C LEU A 202 11.48 -15.53 -9.71
N ILE A 203 11.62 -15.45 -8.38
CA ILE A 203 10.65 -16.11 -7.49
C ILE A 203 9.28 -15.45 -7.55
N GLY A 204 9.24 -14.12 -7.73
CA GLY A 204 8.00 -13.37 -7.81
C GLY A 204 7.19 -13.79 -9.04
N PHE A 205 7.88 -14.04 -10.15
CA PHE A 205 7.30 -14.59 -11.36
C PHE A 205 6.94 -16.07 -11.19
N ALA A 206 7.90 -16.94 -10.90
CA ALA A 206 7.72 -18.40 -10.87
C ALA A 206 6.70 -18.87 -9.81
N GLY A 207 6.66 -18.21 -8.65
CA GLY A 207 5.68 -18.49 -7.60
C GLY A 207 4.37 -17.70 -7.73
N GLY A 208 4.28 -16.75 -8.67
CA GLY A 208 3.14 -15.85 -8.80
C GLY A 208 2.89 -15.04 -7.51
N LEU A 209 3.97 -14.67 -6.82
CA LEU A 209 3.92 -14.11 -5.48
C LEU A 209 3.53 -12.64 -5.50
N ARG A 210 2.76 -12.19 -4.50
CA ARG A 210 2.53 -10.77 -4.26
C ARG A 210 3.80 -10.13 -3.72
N ARG A 211 4.03 -8.85 -3.99
CA ARG A 211 5.18 -8.08 -3.45
C ARG A 211 5.42 -8.26 -1.94
N SER A 212 4.32 -8.32 -1.17
CA SER A 212 4.37 -8.45 0.28
C SER A 212 4.48 -9.90 0.77
N GLU A 213 4.31 -10.87 -0.14
CA GLU A 213 4.65 -12.28 0.08
C GLU A 213 6.15 -12.46 -0.18
N ILE A 214 6.69 -11.91 -1.27
CA ILE A 214 8.13 -11.95 -1.61
C ILE A 214 9.00 -11.46 -0.45
N VAL A 215 8.79 -10.22 0.03
CA VAL A 215 9.62 -9.68 1.12
C VAL A 215 9.32 -10.29 2.49
N GLY A 216 8.17 -10.97 2.62
CA GLY A 216 7.74 -11.63 3.85
C GLY A 216 8.36 -13.01 4.07
N LEU A 217 9.17 -13.50 3.13
CA LEU A 217 9.86 -14.78 3.21
C LEU A 217 11.04 -14.72 4.17
N ASP A 218 11.16 -15.75 4.99
CA ASP A 218 12.32 -16.06 5.81
C ASP A 218 13.08 -17.26 5.26
N LEU A 219 14.32 -17.44 5.71
CA LEU A 219 15.14 -18.61 5.37
C LEU A 219 14.63 -19.91 6.01
N GLY A 220 13.82 -19.79 7.06
CA GLY A 220 13.24 -20.94 7.74
C GLY A 220 12.02 -20.53 8.55
N ARG A 221 11.28 -21.54 8.99
CA ARG A 221 10.04 -21.38 9.73
C ARG A 221 10.26 -20.65 11.06
N ASP A 222 9.33 -19.74 11.38
CA ASP A 222 9.23 -19.05 12.67
C ASP A 222 10.52 -18.32 13.11
N GLN A 223 11.32 -17.83 12.15
CA GLN A 223 12.60 -17.16 12.43
C GLN A 223 12.47 -15.68 12.80
N THR A 224 11.36 -15.04 12.41
CA THR A 224 11.04 -13.64 12.74
C THR A 224 9.56 -13.49 13.04
N GLU A 225 9.22 -12.50 13.87
CA GLU A 225 7.83 -12.21 14.26
C GLU A 225 7.00 -11.64 13.11
N ASP A 226 7.62 -10.85 12.22
CA ASP A 226 6.97 -10.20 11.09
C ASP A 226 6.96 -11.07 9.81
N GLY A 227 7.58 -12.27 9.88
CA GLY A 227 7.62 -13.27 8.82
C GLY A 227 6.23 -13.72 8.39
N ARG A 228 6.04 -13.88 7.09
CA ARG A 228 4.75 -14.35 6.50
C ARG A 228 4.90 -15.55 5.61
N GLY A 229 6.05 -16.21 5.70
CA GLY A 229 6.36 -17.40 4.94
C GLY A 229 7.84 -17.75 5.07
N TRP A 230 8.20 -18.92 4.58
CA TRP A 230 9.58 -19.39 4.52
C TRP A 230 9.80 -20.23 3.26
N ILE A 231 11.07 -20.49 2.97
CA ILE A 231 11.48 -21.33 1.85
C ILE A 231 12.13 -22.63 2.34
N GLU A 232 11.99 -23.69 1.56
CA GLU A 232 12.68 -24.96 1.73
C GLU A 232 13.26 -25.37 0.37
N ILE A 233 14.58 -25.41 0.26
CA ILE A 233 15.27 -25.72 -1.00
C ILE A 233 15.67 -27.20 -1.02
N SER A 234 15.46 -27.84 -2.15
CA SER A 234 15.79 -29.24 -2.42
C SER A 234 16.45 -29.38 -3.80
N ASP A 235 16.92 -30.57 -4.13
CA ASP A 235 17.52 -30.85 -5.44
C ASP A 235 16.53 -30.60 -6.59
N LYS A 236 15.24 -30.94 -6.39
CA LYS A 236 14.21 -30.81 -7.42
C LYS A 236 13.65 -29.40 -7.57
N GLY A 237 13.81 -28.55 -6.56
CA GLY A 237 13.23 -27.22 -6.56
C GLY A 237 13.15 -26.58 -5.18
N MET A 238 12.26 -25.62 -5.02
CA MET A 238 12.02 -24.89 -3.78
C MET A 238 10.53 -24.91 -3.43
N LEU A 239 10.21 -25.31 -2.20
CA LEU A 239 8.88 -25.17 -1.62
C LEU A 239 8.80 -23.81 -0.91
N VAL A 240 7.73 -23.06 -1.18
CA VAL A 240 7.49 -21.74 -0.56
C VAL A 240 6.20 -21.78 0.21
N THR A 241 6.28 -21.70 1.53
CA THR A 241 5.12 -21.68 2.43
C THR A 241 4.75 -20.24 2.74
N LEU A 242 3.47 -19.89 2.59
CA LEU A 242 2.99 -18.51 2.62
C LEU A 242 1.73 -18.36 3.44
N ARG A 243 1.67 -17.30 4.25
CA ARG A 243 0.44 -16.86 4.91
C ARG A 243 -0.29 -15.84 4.05
N GLY A 244 -1.29 -16.33 3.31
CA GLY A 244 -2.20 -15.52 2.51
C GLY A 244 -3.32 -14.88 3.34
N LYS A 245 -4.26 -14.22 2.65
CA LYS A 245 -5.47 -13.65 3.28
C LYS A 245 -6.42 -14.72 3.82
N THR A 246 -6.42 -15.91 3.21
CA THR A 246 -7.37 -17.01 3.48
C THR A 246 -6.72 -18.15 4.25
N GLY A 247 -5.52 -17.94 4.82
CA GLY A 247 -4.76 -18.98 5.52
C GLY A 247 -3.42 -19.29 4.85
N TRP A 248 -2.83 -20.39 5.28
CA TRP A 248 -1.56 -20.89 4.77
C TRP A 248 -1.74 -21.60 3.43
N ARG A 249 -0.75 -21.46 2.55
CA ARG A 249 -0.64 -22.22 1.31
C ARG A 249 0.83 -22.51 1.00
N GLU A 250 1.03 -23.52 0.18
CA GLU A 250 2.32 -23.89 -0.36
C GLU A 250 2.36 -23.63 -1.87
N VAL A 251 3.53 -23.23 -2.34
CA VAL A 251 3.83 -22.90 -3.73
C VAL A 251 5.11 -23.64 -4.10
N GLU A 252 5.00 -24.55 -5.06
CA GLU A 252 6.14 -25.34 -5.55
C GLU A 252 6.81 -24.56 -6.70
N ILE A 253 8.12 -24.36 -6.61
CA ILE A 253 8.93 -23.69 -7.63
C ILE A 253 10.00 -24.67 -8.12
N GLY A 254 9.83 -25.18 -9.32
CA GLY A 254 10.83 -26.06 -9.96
C GLY A 254 12.12 -25.31 -10.36
N ARG A 255 13.21 -26.05 -10.54
CA ARG A 255 14.42 -25.50 -11.18
C ARG A 255 14.13 -25.15 -12.64
N GLY A 256 14.67 -24.03 -13.10
CA GLY A 256 14.58 -23.61 -14.49
C GLY A 256 15.51 -24.40 -15.40
N SER A 257 15.27 -24.35 -16.71
CA SER A 257 16.09 -25.03 -17.73
C SER A 257 17.47 -24.40 -17.96
N SER A 258 17.71 -23.20 -17.42
CA SER A 258 19.00 -22.50 -17.50
C SER A 258 19.29 -21.80 -16.17
N ASP A 259 20.54 -21.84 -15.72
CA ASP A 259 20.99 -21.14 -14.51
C ASP A 259 20.75 -19.63 -14.58
N ALA A 260 20.77 -19.05 -15.78
CA ALA A 260 20.54 -17.61 -15.96
C ALA A 260 19.12 -17.18 -15.56
N THR A 261 18.14 -18.08 -15.70
CA THR A 261 16.71 -17.82 -15.46
C THR A 261 16.12 -18.71 -14.38
N CYS A 262 16.92 -19.57 -13.75
CA CYS A 262 16.45 -20.49 -12.72
C CYS A 262 16.17 -19.74 -11.40
N PRO A 263 14.92 -19.75 -10.89
CA PRO A 263 14.57 -19.07 -9.65
C PRO A 263 15.30 -19.65 -8.43
N VAL A 264 15.51 -20.97 -8.42
CA VAL A 264 16.20 -21.66 -7.31
C VAL A 264 17.67 -21.28 -7.25
N VAL A 265 18.37 -21.35 -8.39
CA VAL A 265 19.79 -20.94 -8.49
C VAL A 265 19.96 -19.48 -8.12
N ALA A 266 19.05 -18.60 -8.54
CA ALA A 266 19.12 -17.19 -8.17
C ALA A 266 18.98 -16.97 -6.65
N VAL A 267 18.08 -17.69 -5.99
CA VAL A 267 17.91 -17.64 -4.53
C VAL A 267 19.14 -18.22 -3.83
N GLU A 268 19.62 -19.39 -4.23
CA GLU A 268 20.83 -20.01 -3.66
C GLU A 268 22.05 -19.09 -3.80
N THR A 269 22.22 -18.48 -4.98
CA THR A 269 23.27 -17.49 -5.25
C THR A 269 23.15 -16.29 -4.34
N TRP A 270 21.95 -15.72 -4.21
CA TRP A 270 21.70 -14.60 -3.29
C TRP A 270 22.05 -14.97 -1.85
N ILE A 271 21.55 -16.11 -1.33
CA ILE A 271 21.81 -16.58 0.03
C ILE A 271 23.32 -16.72 0.29
N LYS A 272 24.03 -17.36 -0.64
CA LYS A 272 25.48 -17.58 -0.57
C LYS A 272 26.26 -16.28 -0.52
N PHE A 273 26.06 -15.39 -1.47
CA PHE A 273 26.85 -14.14 -1.57
C PHE A 273 26.46 -13.10 -0.53
N ALA A 274 25.19 -13.07 -0.10
CA ALA A 274 24.73 -12.22 0.99
C ALA A 274 25.04 -12.79 2.38
N LYS A 275 25.59 -14.01 2.46
CA LYS A 275 25.96 -14.70 3.70
C LYS A 275 24.79 -14.81 4.68
N LEU A 276 23.62 -15.18 4.18
CA LEU A 276 22.41 -15.25 5.00
C LEU A 276 22.31 -16.62 5.68
N ALA A 277 22.32 -16.63 7.02
CA ALA A 277 22.18 -17.86 7.80
C ALA A 277 20.77 -18.07 8.39
N ARG A 278 20.10 -16.99 8.80
CA ARG A 278 18.76 -16.99 9.41
C ARG A 278 18.07 -15.66 9.24
N GLY A 279 16.74 -15.63 9.33
CA GLY A 279 15.92 -14.42 9.30
C GLY A 279 15.39 -14.09 7.90
N PRO A 280 15.13 -12.80 7.60
CA PRO A 280 14.51 -12.40 6.34
C PRO A 280 15.34 -12.81 5.13
N LEU A 281 14.68 -13.40 4.13
CA LEU A 281 15.31 -13.79 2.87
C LEU A 281 15.75 -12.56 2.08
N PHE A 282 14.92 -11.53 1.99
CA PHE A 282 15.26 -10.29 1.28
C PHE A 282 15.48 -9.13 2.23
N ARG A 283 16.70 -8.59 2.20
CA ARG A 283 17.16 -7.52 3.07
C ARG A 283 17.57 -6.28 2.28
N ARG A 284 17.68 -5.15 2.98
CA ARG A 284 18.19 -3.92 2.39
C ARG A 284 19.67 -4.08 2.03
N VAL A 285 20.03 -3.70 0.80
CA VAL A 285 21.42 -3.61 0.36
C VAL A 285 21.86 -2.14 0.35
N THR A 286 22.99 -1.84 0.98
CA THR A 286 23.59 -0.50 1.15
C THR A 286 25.01 -0.46 0.56
N GLY A 287 25.72 0.66 0.73
CA GLY A 287 27.12 0.79 0.31
C GLY A 287 27.34 0.54 -1.18
N GLN A 288 26.54 1.18 -2.04
CA GLN A 288 26.60 0.98 -3.50
C GLN A 288 26.42 -0.48 -3.96
N GLY A 289 25.64 -1.27 -3.22
CA GLY A 289 25.34 -2.65 -3.62
C GLY A 289 26.27 -3.70 -3.03
N LYS A 290 27.09 -3.33 -2.02
CA LYS A 290 28.12 -4.21 -1.44
C LYS A 290 27.80 -4.77 -0.06
N ASN A 291 26.92 -4.12 0.70
CA ASN A 291 26.63 -4.50 2.08
C ASN A 291 25.17 -4.87 2.27
N VAL A 292 24.88 -5.86 3.10
CA VAL A 292 23.52 -6.33 3.40
C VAL A 292 23.19 -5.99 4.85
N GLY A 293 22.11 -5.24 5.05
CA GLY A 293 21.61 -4.92 6.40
C GLY A 293 20.86 -6.09 7.04
N PRO A 294 20.54 -5.99 8.35
CA PRO A 294 19.80 -7.03 9.05
C PRO A 294 18.29 -6.99 8.72
N ASP A 295 17.78 -5.83 8.33
CA ASP A 295 16.34 -5.58 8.25
C ASP A 295 15.69 -6.14 6.99
N ARG A 296 14.44 -6.61 7.17
CA ARG A 296 13.54 -7.01 6.07
C ARG A 296 13.32 -5.87 5.10
N LEU A 297 13.27 -6.20 3.80
CA LEU A 297 13.00 -5.24 2.75
C LEU A 297 11.53 -4.77 2.75
N ASN A 298 11.30 -3.49 2.45
CA ASN A 298 9.95 -2.94 2.29
C ASN A 298 9.29 -3.44 0.99
N ASP A 299 8.00 -3.77 1.03
CA ASP A 299 7.23 -4.27 -0.13
C ASP A 299 7.16 -3.27 -1.31
N GLN A 300 7.31 -1.97 -1.04
CA GLN A 300 7.39 -0.95 -2.08
C GLN A 300 8.65 -1.07 -2.95
N GLU A 301 9.75 -1.61 -2.40
CA GLU A 301 11.00 -1.79 -3.14
C GLU A 301 10.82 -2.78 -4.30
N VAL A 302 9.99 -3.82 -4.13
CA VAL A 302 9.63 -4.74 -5.21
C VAL A 302 8.93 -3.99 -6.35
N ALA A 303 8.00 -3.09 -6.03
CA ALA A 303 7.28 -2.33 -7.05
C ALA A 303 8.20 -1.34 -7.79
N ARG A 304 9.13 -0.69 -7.07
CA ARG A 304 10.17 0.16 -7.66
C ARG A 304 11.11 -0.64 -8.56
N LEU A 305 11.53 -1.83 -8.11
CA LEU A 305 12.37 -2.74 -8.88
C LEU A 305 11.69 -3.15 -10.20
N VAL A 306 10.46 -3.68 -10.14
CA VAL A 306 9.73 -4.09 -11.35
C VAL A 306 9.60 -2.93 -12.33
N LYS A 307 9.24 -1.73 -11.85
CA LYS A 307 9.14 -0.54 -12.69
C LYS A 307 10.49 -0.17 -13.32
N LYS A 308 11.56 -0.09 -12.52
CA LYS A 308 12.90 0.27 -12.99
C LYS A 308 13.41 -0.71 -14.04
N ALA A 309 13.33 -2.00 -13.76
CA ALA A 309 13.82 -3.04 -14.66
C ALA A 309 13.00 -3.11 -15.96
N ALA A 310 11.66 -3.00 -15.89
CA ALA A 310 10.82 -2.98 -17.10
C ALA A 310 11.11 -1.76 -17.98
N LEU A 311 11.33 -0.58 -17.38
CA LEU A 311 11.69 0.63 -18.13
C LEU A 311 13.06 0.50 -18.80
N ALA A 312 14.06 -0.02 -18.07
CA ALA A 312 15.42 -0.23 -18.58
C ALA A 312 15.47 -1.28 -19.69
N ALA A 313 14.63 -2.32 -19.61
CA ALA A 313 14.57 -3.40 -20.60
C ALA A 313 13.78 -3.03 -21.86
N GLY A 314 13.22 -1.82 -21.94
CA GLY A 314 12.42 -1.42 -23.10
C GLY A 314 11.09 -2.17 -23.23
N VAL A 315 10.61 -2.84 -22.16
CA VAL A 315 9.36 -3.62 -22.20
C VAL A 315 8.22 -2.69 -22.61
N ARG A 316 7.49 -3.09 -23.67
CA ARG A 316 6.48 -2.25 -24.34
C ARG A 316 7.01 -0.89 -24.80
N GLY A 317 8.13 -0.92 -25.53
CA GLY A 317 8.74 0.25 -26.18
C GLY A 317 7.84 0.95 -27.21
N ASP A 318 6.73 0.32 -27.59
CA ASP A 318 5.63 0.91 -28.38
C ASP A 318 4.87 2.02 -27.65
N LEU A 319 5.05 2.17 -26.33
CA LEU A 319 4.31 3.12 -25.50
C LEU A 319 5.21 4.25 -24.95
N PRO A 320 4.65 5.46 -24.75
CA PRO A 320 5.34 6.52 -24.02
C PRO A 320 5.75 6.10 -22.61
N GLU A 321 6.91 6.56 -22.14
CA GLU A 321 7.51 6.12 -20.86
C GLU A 321 6.59 6.31 -19.64
N ILE A 322 5.82 7.41 -19.63
CA ILE A 322 4.83 7.74 -18.60
C ILE A 322 3.75 6.65 -18.53
N GLU A 323 3.27 6.17 -19.68
CA GLU A 323 2.26 5.12 -19.75
C GLU A 323 2.81 3.75 -19.33
N ARG A 324 4.06 3.43 -19.70
CA ARG A 324 4.74 2.21 -19.24
C ARG A 324 4.84 2.17 -17.72
N GLY A 325 5.24 3.28 -17.12
CA GLY A 325 5.33 3.44 -15.67
C GLY A 325 4.00 3.28 -14.91
N LEU A 326 2.87 3.44 -15.61
CA LEU A 326 1.53 3.20 -15.08
C LEU A 326 1.03 1.78 -15.36
N LYS A 327 1.51 1.09 -16.41
CA LYS A 327 1.07 -0.27 -16.78
C LYS A 327 1.77 -1.38 -16.01
N PHE A 328 3.02 -1.19 -15.60
CA PHE A 328 3.81 -2.19 -14.85
C PHE A 328 3.84 -1.92 -13.34
N SER A 329 3.66 -2.96 -12.53
CA SER A 329 3.75 -2.87 -11.07
C SER A 329 4.16 -4.22 -10.46
N GLY A 330 4.32 -4.30 -9.15
CA GLY A 330 4.54 -5.58 -8.47
C GLY A 330 3.46 -6.65 -8.72
N HIS A 331 2.28 -6.29 -9.25
CA HIS A 331 1.26 -7.26 -9.67
C HIS A 331 1.53 -7.87 -11.06
N SER A 332 2.43 -7.30 -11.86
CA SER A 332 2.74 -7.75 -13.21
C SER A 332 3.47 -9.11 -13.24
N LEU A 333 4.30 -9.41 -12.23
CA LEU A 333 4.95 -10.72 -12.08
C LEU A 333 3.91 -11.83 -11.89
N ARG A 334 2.99 -11.62 -10.95
CA ARG A 334 1.89 -12.54 -10.66
C ARG A 334 0.93 -12.72 -11.84
N ALA A 335 0.63 -11.63 -12.55
CA ALA A 335 -0.20 -11.70 -13.74
C ALA A 335 0.50 -12.45 -14.88
N GLY A 336 1.83 -12.32 -14.99
CA GLY A 336 2.68 -13.03 -15.95
C GLY A 336 2.51 -14.54 -15.89
N LEU A 337 2.80 -15.14 -14.73
CA LEU A 337 2.66 -16.59 -14.55
C LEU A 337 1.23 -17.07 -14.83
N ALA A 338 0.23 -16.34 -14.33
CA ALA A 338 -1.18 -16.68 -14.52
C ALA A 338 -1.61 -16.68 -16.01
N SER A 339 -0.95 -15.88 -16.84
CA SER A 339 -1.23 -15.75 -18.26
C SER A 339 -0.36 -16.65 -19.15
N SER A 340 0.85 -16.99 -18.73
CA SER A 340 1.83 -17.76 -19.53
C SER A 340 1.84 -19.26 -19.22
N ALA A 341 1.33 -19.70 -18.07
CA ALA A 341 1.29 -21.12 -17.72
C ALA A 341 0.29 -21.90 -18.60
N GLU A 342 0.77 -22.87 -19.38
CA GLU A 342 -0.05 -23.84 -20.10
C GLU A 342 -0.45 -25.02 -19.20
N VAL A 343 -1.01 -24.70 -18.03
CA VAL A 343 -1.41 -25.68 -17.02
C VAL A 343 -2.91 -25.53 -16.74
N ASP A 344 -3.55 -26.64 -16.35
CA ASP A 344 -4.96 -26.66 -15.95
C ASP A 344 -5.29 -25.57 -14.91
N GLU A 345 -6.47 -24.95 -15.08
CA GLU A 345 -6.99 -23.87 -14.25
C GLU A 345 -6.88 -24.17 -12.74
N ARG A 346 -7.10 -25.43 -12.32
CA ARG A 346 -7.04 -25.83 -10.92
C ARG A 346 -5.64 -25.70 -10.32
N HIS A 347 -4.60 -26.04 -11.07
CA HIS A 347 -3.22 -25.93 -10.62
C HIS A 347 -2.79 -24.46 -10.54
N VAL A 348 -3.17 -23.65 -11.53
CA VAL A 348 -2.94 -22.20 -11.50
C VAL A 348 -3.67 -21.55 -10.32
N GLN A 349 -4.92 -21.96 -10.05
CA GLN A 349 -5.68 -21.49 -8.89
C GLN A 349 -5.00 -21.83 -7.56
N LYS A 350 -4.51 -23.07 -7.39
CA LYS A 350 -3.80 -23.53 -6.18
C LYS A 350 -2.49 -22.74 -5.99
N GLN A 351 -1.64 -22.68 -7.02
CA GLN A 351 -0.36 -21.96 -7.01
C GLN A 351 -0.54 -20.48 -6.65
N LEU A 352 -1.54 -19.84 -7.27
CA LEU A 352 -1.84 -18.43 -7.00
C LEU A 352 -2.61 -18.25 -5.69
N GLY A 353 -3.19 -19.29 -5.10
CA GLY A 353 -4.12 -19.22 -3.96
C GLY A 353 -5.29 -18.26 -4.22
N HIS A 354 -5.93 -18.37 -5.38
CA HIS A 354 -7.18 -17.68 -5.67
C HIS A 354 -8.34 -18.37 -4.95
N ALA A 355 -9.20 -17.61 -4.28
CA ALA A 355 -10.33 -18.17 -3.52
C ALA A 355 -11.47 -18.70 -4.41
N SER A 356 -11.44 -18.43 -5.72
CA SER A 356 -12.41 -18.93 -6.70
C SER A 356 -11.78 -19.07 -8.08
N ALA A 357 -12.31 -20.01 -8.87
CA ALA A 357 -11.92 -20.20 -10.27
C ALA A 357 -12.14 -18.94 -11.11
N GLU A 358 -13.22 -18.19 -10.85
CA GLU A 358 -13.50 -16.92 -11.54
C GLU A 358 -12.33 -15.91 -11.47
N MET A 359 -11.61 -15.86 -10.34
CA MET A 359 -10.42 -15.01 -10.22
C MET A 359 -9.27 -15.46 -11.12
N THR A 360 -9.12 -16.75 -11.37
CA THR A 360 -8.14 -17.32 -12.31
C THR A 360 -8.55 -17.08 -13.75
N ARG A 361 -9.84 -17.29 -14.11
CA ARG A 361 -10.37 -17.04 -15.47
C ARG A 361 -10.14 -15.63 -15.97
N ARG A 362 -10.09 -14.63 -15.08
CA ARG A 362 -9.79 -13.24 -15.45
C ARG A 362 -8.45 -13.10 -16.17
N TYR A 363 -7.46 -13.93 -15.87
CA TYR A 363 -6.15 -13.92 -16.53
C TYR A 363 -6.14 -14.76 -17.82
N GLN A 364 -6.84 -15.90 -17.84
CA GLN A 364 -6.93 -16.80 -19.00
C GLN A 364 -7.78 -16.23 -20.15
N ARG A 365 -8.84 -15.45 -19.84
CA ARG A 365 -9.71 -14.79 -20.85
C ARG A 365 -8.99 -13.86 -21.83
N ARG A 366 -7.77 -13.40 -21.52
CA ARG A 366 -6.95 -12.59 -22.45
C ARG A 366 -6.21 -13.47 -23.46
N ARG A 367 -5.78 -14.68 -23.04
CA ARG A 367 -5.13 -15.69 -23.89
C ARG A 367 -6.14 -16.35 -24.84
N ASP A 368 -7.29 -16.75 -24.30
CA ASP A 368 -8.22 -17.61 -25.05
C ASP A 368 -9.25 -16.83 -25.88
N ARG A 369 -9.17 -15.49 -25.88
CA ARG A 369 -10.15 -14.55 -26.46
C ARG A 369 -10.53 -14.87 -27.91
N PHE A 370 -9.62 -15.46 -28.68
CA PHE A 370 -9.86 -15.89 -30.07
C PHE A 370 -9.50 -17.36 -30.34
N ARG A 371 -9.01 -18.10 -29.33
CA ARG A 371 -8.69 -19.54 -29.44
C ARG A 371 -9.93 -20.41 -29.21
N VAL A 372 -10.78 -20.04 -28.25
CA VAL A 372 -12.06 -20.69 -27.99
C VAL A 372 -13.14 -19.65 -28.25
N ASN A 373 -13.44 -19.43 -29.53
CA ASN A 373 -14.41 -18.44 -29.96
C ASN A 373 -15.69 -19.14 -30.41
N LEU A 374 -16.81 -18.83 -29.76
CA LEU A 374 -18.14 -19.31 -30.12
C LEU A 374 -18.52 -18.94 -31.55
N THR A 375 -18.05 -17.81 -32.09
CA THR A 375 -18.26 -17.42 -33.48
C THR A 375 -17.61 -18.43 -34.43
N LYS A 376 -16.33 -18.79 -34.20
CA LYS A 376 -15.65 -19.84 -34.97
C LYS A 376 -16.27 -21.22 -34.75
N ALA A 377 -16.65 -21.55 -33.51
CA ALA A 377 -17.29 -22.83 -33.19
C ALA A 377 -18.71 -22.94 -33.78
N ALA A 378 -19.38 -21.80 -34.00
CA ALA A 378 -20.65 -21.69 -34.70
C ALA A 378 -20.49 -21.56 -36.23
N GLY A 379 -19.26 -21.56 -36.75
CA GLY A 379 -18.98 -21.50 -38.19
C GLY A 379 -19.22 -20.14 -38.85
N LEU A 380 -19.18 -19.05 -38.07
CA LEU A 380 -19.35 -17.66 -38.54
C LEU A 380 -18.03 -16.92 -38.75
#